data_AF-A0AAD6UQE8-F1
#
_entry.id   AF-A0AAD6UQE8-F1
#
_cell.length_a   1.000
_cell.length_b   1.000
_cell.length_c   1.000
_cell.angle_alpha   90.00
_cell.angle_beta   90.00
_cell.angle_gamma   90.00
#
_symmetry.space_group_name_H-M   'P 1'
#
loop_
_entity.id
_entity.type
_entity.pdbx_description
1 polymer ?
#
loop_
_entity_poly.entity_id
_entity_poly.type
_entity_poly.pdbx_seq_one_letter_code
_entity_poly.pdbx_strand_id
1 'polypeptide(L)' 'SPNGYAFIAIVVHYVTNDGKLEELLIDFQEIIGEHSGENMADVVWKCLESYGLTGRVS' A
#
# COMPACT_ATOMS: atom_id res chain seq x y z
N SER A 1 -17.07 16.46 7.83
CA SER A 1 -16.06 17.48 7.51
C SER A 1 -15.35 17.08 6.24
N PRO A 2 -15.30 17.88 5.16
CA PRO A 2 -14.58 17.50 3.96
C PRO A 2 -13.18 18.10 4.03
N ASN A 3 -12.34 17.52 4.87
CA ASN A 3 -10.91 17.75 4.87
C ASN A 3 -10.39 17.03 3.62
N GLY A 4 -10.34 17.76 2.50
CA GLY A 4 -10.20 17.26 1.12
C GLY A 4 -8.81 16.75 0.73
N TYR A 5 -8.07 16.17 1.65
CA TYR A 5 -6.80 15.48 1.38
C TYR A 5 -6.75 14.22 2.23
N ALA A 6 -6.89 13.05 1.62
CA ALA A 6 -6.56 11.78 2.25
C ALA A 6 -5.27 11.23 1.64
N PHE A 7 -4.48 10.60 2.49
CA PHE A 7 -3.26 9.92 2.11
C PHE A 7 -3.37 8.46 2.52
N ILE A 8 -2.79 7.59 1.71
CA ILE A 8 -2.60 6.19 2.02
C ILE A 8 -1.11 5.87 2.02
N ALA A 9 -0.67 5.28 3.14
CA ALA A 9 0.66 4.75 3.30
C ALA A 9 0.59 3.22 3.23
N ILE A 10 1.44 2.60 2.42
CA ILE A 10 1.54 1.15 2.29
C ILE A 10 2.87 0.73 2.89
N VAL A 11 2.80 -0.03 3.98
CA VAL A 11 3.97 -0.53 4.71
C VAL A 11 3.98 -2.05 4.66
N VAL A 12 5.05 -2.62 4.11
CA VAL A 12 5.27 -4.07 4.08
C VAL A 12 6.04 -4.46 5.32
N HIS A 13 5.57 -5.51 5.97
CA HIS A 13 6.27 -6.16 7.08
C HIS A 13 6.68 -7.55 6.60
N TYR A 14 7.96 -7.89 6.73
CA TYR A 14 8.48 -9.19 6.30
C TYR A 14 9.60 -9.66 7.22
N VAL A 15 9.80 -10.98 7.27
CA VAL A 15 10.89 -11.60 8.03
C VAL A 15 12.01 -11.95 7.05
N THR A 16 13.22 -11.50 7.36
CA THR A 16 14.41 -11.78 6.55
C THR A 16 14.89 -13.22 6.77
N ASN A 17 15.81 -13.68 5.91
CA ASN A 17 16.44 -14.99 6.05
C ASN A 17 17.19 -15.16 7.38
N ASP A 18 17.60 -14.05 8.01
CA ASP A 18 18.26 -14.04 9.32
C ASP A 18 17.26 -14.05 10.50
N GLY A 19 15.95 -14.20 10.20
CA GLY A 19 14.88 -14.22 11.20
C GLY A 19 14.54 -12.84 11.78
N LYS A 20 14.98 -11.75 11.15
CA LYS A 20 14.68 -10.39 11.61
C LYS A 20 13.39 -9.89 10.99
N LEU A 21 12.51 -9.32 11.81
CA LEU A 21 11.33 -8.58 11.35
C LEU A 21 11.78 -7.21 10.85
N GLU A 22 11.47 -6.90 9.59
CA GLU A 22 11.74 -5.63 8.95
C GLU A 22 10.44 -4.98 8.49
N GLU A 23 10.43 -3.65 8.49
CA GLU A 23 9.35 -2.82 7.96
C GLU A 23 9.88 -1.93 6.83
N LEU A 24 9.10 -1.80 5.77
CA LEU A 24 9.44 -0.96 4.62
C LEU A 24 8.21 -0.19 4.15
N LEU A 25 8.27 1.14 4.19
CA LEU A 25 7.30 2.01 3.54
C LEU A 25 7.55 1.93 2.03
N ILE A 26 6.60 1.34 1.29
CA ILE A 26 6.73 1.12 -0.16
C ILE A 26 5.92 2.12 -0.98
N ASP A 27 4.91 2.76 -0.39
CA ASP A 27 4.18 3.81 -1.09
C ASP A 27 3.53 4.79 -0.11
N PHE A 28 3.41 6.03 -0.55
CA PHE A 28 2.73 7.10 0.16
C PHE A 28 2.14 8.04 -0.89
N GLN A 29 0.82 7.97 -1.10
CA GLN A 29 0.16 8.78 -2.11
C GLN A 29 -1.16 9.36 -1.62
N GLU A 30 -1.51 10.49 -2.20
CA GLU A 30 -2.81 11.13 -2.00
C GLU A 30 -3.90 10.32 -2.70
N ILE A 31 -5.00 10.03 -2.00
CA ILE A 31 -6.20 9.44 -2.58
C ILE A 31 -6.99 10.58 -3.25
N ILE A 32 -6.97 10.59 -4.58
CA ILE A 32 -7.74 11.54 -5.39
C ILE A 32 -9.15 10.97 -5.62
N GLY A 33 -10.18 11.65 -5.14
CA GLY A 33 -11.58 11.28 -5.38
C GLY A 33 -12.30 10.74 -4.13
N GLU A 34 -13.35 9.94 -4.30
CA GLU A 34 -14.09 9.36 -3.18
C GLU A 34 -13.23 8.34 -2.44
N HIS A 35 -13.21 8.37 -1.10
CA HIS A 35 -12.43 7.42 -0.30
C HIS A 35 -13.19 6.09 -0.14
N SER A 36 -13.70 5.57 -1.26
CA SER A 36 -14.37 4.28 -1.31
C SER A 36 -13.35 3.15 -1.12
N GLY A 37 -13.82 1.99 -0.64
CA GLY A 37 -12.99 0.79 -0.51
C GLY A 37 -12.36 0.37 -1.85
N GLU A 38 -13.08 0.58 -2.96
CA GLU A 38 -12.62 0.28 -4.31
C GLU A 38 -11.44 1.17 -4.73
N ASN A 39 -11.52 2.49 -4.51
CA ASN A 39 -10.41 3.40 -4.82
C ASN A 39 -9.15 3.08 -4.01
N MET A 40 -9.32 2.74 -2.73
CA MET A 40 -8.20 2.32 -1.89
C MET A 40 -7.60 0.98 -2.35
N ALA A 41 -8.44 0.03 -2.76
CA ALA A 41 -7.98 -1.25 -3.29
C ALA A 41 -7.19 -1.08 -4.60
N ASP A 42 -7.65 -0.20 -5.50
CA ASP A 42 -6.95 0.12 -6.74
C ASP A 42 -5.57 0.73 -6.49
N VAL A 43 -5.45 1.63 -5.50
CA VAL A 43 -4.18 2.21 -5.07
C VAL A 43 -3.24 1.11 -4.55
N VAL A 44 -3.72 0.23 -3.67
CA VAL A 44 -2.93 -0.89 -3.15
C VAL A 44 -2.50 -1.83 -4.26
N TRP A 45 -3.40 -2.15 -5.20
CA TRP A 45 -3.10 -3.06 -6.30
C TRP A 45 -2.01 -2.51 -7.23
N LYS A 46 -2.10 -1.23 -7.61
CA LYS A 46 -1.06 -0.54 -8.41
C LYS A 46 0.30 -0.54 -7.71
N CYS A 47 0.32 -0.34 -6.39
CA CYS A 47 1.52 -0.45 -5.59
C CYS A 47 2.11 -1.88 -5.67
N LEU A 48 1.28 -2.92 -5.53
CA LEU A 48 1.76 -4.30 -5.66
C LEU A 48 2.28 -4.60 -7.08
N GLU A 49 1.65 -4.06 -8.12
CA GLU A 49 2.11 -4.19 -9.51
C GLU A 49 3.48 -3.55 -9.74
N SER A 50 3.72 -2.34 -9.22
CA SER A 50 5.00 -1.63 -9.41
C SER A 50 6.17 -2.34 -8.73
N TYR A 51 5.91 -3.06 -7.64
CA TYR A 51 6.89 -3.89 -6.94
C TYR A 51 6.95 -5.35 -7.42
N GLY A 52 6.11 -5.75 -8.39
CA GLY A 52 6.07 -7.13 -8.89
C GLY A 52 5.60 -8.16 -7.86
N LEU A 53 4.74 -7.74 -6.91
CA LEU A 53 4.27 -8.54 -5.78
C LEU A 53 2.91 -9.22 -5.99
N THR A 54 2.24 -8.97 -7.13
CA THR A 54 0.87 -9.45 -7.42
C THR A 54 0.69 -10.96 -7.42
N GLY A 55 1.76 -11.75 -7.53
CA GLY A 55 1.74 -13.22 -7.47
C GLY A 55 2.36 -13.83 -6.22
N ARG A 56 2.68 -13.02 -5.20
CA ARG A 56 3.37 -13.47 -3.97
C ARG A 56 2.51 -13.40 -2.71
N VAL A 57 1.29 -12.90 -2.85
CA VAL A 57 0.29 -12.79 -1.79
C VAL A 57 -0.86 -13.69 -2.21
N SER A 58 -0.97 -14.88 -1.60
CA SER A 58 -2.00 -15.90 -1.88
C SER A 58 -2.71 -16.31 -0.60
#